data_AF-A0A5D3BSR7-F1
#
_entry.id   AF-A0A5D3BSR7-F1
#
_cell.length_a   1.000
_cell.length_b   1.000
_cell.length_c   1.000
_cell.angle_alpha   90.00
_cell.angle_beta   90.00
_cell.angle_gamma   90.00
#
_symmetry.space_group_name_H-M   'P 1'
#
loop_
_entity.id
_entity.type
_entity.pdbx_description
1 polymer ?
#
loop_
_entity_poly.entity_id
_entity_poly.type
_entity_poly.pdbx_seq_one_letter_code
_entity_poly.pdbx_strand_id
1 'polypeptide(L)'
;MGLPNAASGDLSSQMEVDAFRRLFPIQFYERHLAESIRPDGRALGKARDTTIALGPVSSANGSALAKIGSTTMLAAIKMEVMTPSVESPDEGCIALDFHMPPVCSPIVRPGRPAEAAPVISKQLSDTISSSGMIDLRELSLVKGKAAWMAYLDIYCLDADGSLFDAALLSAAAAFSHSSGCRSLATTTSNHHHWPPLATAARQL
;
A
#
# COMPACT_ATOMS: atom_id res chain seq x y z
N MET A 1 17.19 31.17 -41.85
CA MET A 1 17.37 31.38 -40.40
C MET A 1 16.83 30.16 -39.68
N GLY A 2 17.71 29.37 -39.07
CA GLY A 2 17.36 28.11 -38.43
C GLY A 2 16.60 28.32 -37.12
N LEU A 3 15.64 27.44 -36.86
CA LEU A 3 14.89 27.37 -35.60
C LEU A 3 15.86 27.00 -34.45
N PRO A 4 15.72 27.60 -33.26
CA PRO A 4 16.56 27.29 -32.12
C PRO A 4 16.27 25.89 -31.58
N ASN A 5 17.36 25.14 -31.40
CA ASN A 5 17.44 23.78 -30.89
C ASN A 5 17.21 23.77 -29.36
N ALA A 6 16.00 24.06 -28.89
CA ALA A 6 15.69 24.14 -27.45
C ALA A 6 15.67 22.77 -26.75
N ALA A 7 15.40 21.68 -27.49
CA ALA A 7 15.26 20.36 -26.88
C ALA A 7 16.58 19.71 -26.45
N SER A 8 17.73 20.10 -27.03
CA SER A 8 19.02 19.45 -26.72
C SER A 8 19.69 19.97 -25.44
N GLY A 9 19.40 21.20 -24.99
CA GLY A 9 19.96 21.78 -23.77
C GLY A 9 19.32 21.26 -22.48
N ASP A 10 18.02 20.97 -22.53
CA ASP A 10 17.27 20.46 -21.37
C ASP A 10 17.64 19.02 -21.01
N LEU A 11 17.97 18.17 -21.99
CA LEU A 11 18.43 16.80 -21.69
C LEU A 11 19.85 16.75 -21.12
N SER A 12 20.78 17.59 -21.61
CA SER A 12 22.16 17.62 -21.07
C SER A 12 22.15 18.04 -19.60
N SER A 13 21.38 19.09 -19.28
CA SER A 13 21.26 19.59 -17.91
C SER A 13 20.57 18.58 -16.99
N GLN A 14 19.53 17.88 -17.45
CA GLN A 14 18.92 16.79 -16.69
C GLN A 14 19.91 15.64 -16.42
N MET A 15 20.67 15.21 -17.43
CA MET A 15 21.69 14.17 -17.27
C MET A 15 22.80 14.59 -16.30
N GLU A 16 23.22 15.85 -16.33
CA GLU A 16 24.22 16.40 -15.41
C GLU A 16 23.70 16.41 -13.96
N VAL A 17 22.45 16.81 -13.73
CA VAL A 17 21.81 16.78 -12.41
C VAL A 17 21.69 15.34 -11.89
N ASP A 18 21.26 14.42 -12.75
CA ASP A 18 21.12 13.01 -12.43
C ASP A 18 22.47 12.33 -12.12
N ALA A 19 23.53 12.73 -12.83
CA ALA A 19 24.89 12.29 -12.56
C ALA A 19 25.38 12.86 -11.23
N PHE A 20 25.17 14.15 -10.98
CA PHE A 20 25.55 14.80 -9.72
C PHE A 20 24.85 14.17 -8.51
N ARG A 21 23.55 13.87 -8.62
CA ARG A 21 22.79 13.15 -7.59
C ARG A 21 23.38 11.77 -7.27
N ARG A 22 23.85 11.05 -8.28
CA ARG A 22 24.43 9.71 -8.11
C ARG A 22 25.87 9.74 -7.58
N LEU A 23 26.67 10.70 -8.02
CA LEU A 23 28.09 10.82 -7.64
C LEU A 23 28.27 11.47 -6.26
N PHE A 24 27.45 12.47 -5.93
CA PHE A 24 27.57 13.27 -4.71
C PHE A 24 26.23 13.36 -3.95
N PRO A 25 25.66 12.23 -3.49
CA PRO A 25 24.31 12.22 -2.92
C PRO A 25 24.18 13.12 -1.68
N ILE A 26 25.15 13.08 -0.77
CA ILE A 26 25.11 13.87 0.47
C ILE A 26 25.02 15.37 0.14
N GLN A 27 25.95 15.87 -0.68
CA GLN A 27 25.98 17.29 -1.08
C GLN A 27 24.72 17.70 -1.84
N PHE A 28 24.20 16.81 -2.69
CA PHE A 28 22.95 17.04 -3.41
C PHE A 28 21.77 17.25 -2.44
N TYR A 29 21.60 16.37 -1.45
CA TYR A 29 20.49 16.48 -0.50
C TYR A 29 20.70 17.61 0.52
N GLU A 30 21.92 17.90 0.95
CA GLU A 30 22.23 19.03 1.84
C GLU A 30 21.82 20.37 1.22
N ARG A 31 22.08 20.57 -0.08
CA ARG A 31 21.66 21.78 -0.79
C ARG A 31 20.14 21.95 -0.79
N HIS A 32 19.41 20.89 -1.10
CA HIS A 32 17.95 20.88 -1.10
C HIS A 32 17.38 21.15 0.30
N LEU A 33 17.99 20.55 1.33
CA LEU A 33 17.59 20.75 2.71
C LEU A 33 17.84 22.19 3.18
N ALA A 34 18.97 22.81 2.81
CA ALA A 34 19.26 24.22 3.08
C ALA A 34 18.22 25.16 2.44
N GLU A 35 17.71 24.81 1.28
CA GLU A 35 16.64 25.55 0.58
C GLU A 35 15.22 25.17 1.08
N SER A 36 15.11 24.25 2.05
CA SER A 36 13.83 23.72 2.59
C SER A 36 12.90 23.12 1.52
N ILE A 37 13.47 22.58 0.46
CA ILE A 37 12.77 22.01 -0.69
C ILE A 37 13.27 20.59 -0.92
N ARG A 38 12.39 19.67 -1.31
CA ARG A 38 12.75 18.31 -1.70
C ARG A 38 13.23 18.28 -3.16
N PRO A 39 13.98 17.25 -3.59
CA PRO A 39 14.48 17.16 -4.98
C PRO A 39 13.41 17.17 -6.08
N ASP A 40 12.16 16.94 -5.74
CA ASP A 40 11.01 17.00 -6.64
C ASP A 40 10.21 18.32 -6.52
N GLY A 41 10.78 19.33 -5.86
CA GLY A 41 10.19 20.65 -5.70
C GLY A 41 9.14 20.78 -4.59
N ARG A 42 8.84 19.70 -3.86
CA ARG A 42 7.87 19.73 -2.75
C ARG A 42 8.47 20.33 -1.48
N ALA A 43 7.64 20.98 -0.67
CA ALA A 43 8.02 21.38 0.69
C ALA A 43 8.30 20.14 1.57
N LEU A 44 9.15 20.28 2.59
CA LEU A 44 9.56 19.16 3.45
C LEU A 44 8.38 18.43 4.11
N GLY A 45 7.32 19.15 4.51
CA GLY A 45 6.13 18.59 5.14
C GLY A 45 5.04 18.10 4.17
N LYS A 46 5.21 18.28 2.85
CA LYS A 46 4.17 17.91 1.87
C LYS A 46 4.35 16.45 1.43
N ALA A 47 3.30 15.65 1.60
CA ALA A 47 3.22 14.29 1.09
C ALA A 47 3.15 14.26 -0.45
N ARG A 48 3.27 13.06 -1.04
CA ARG A 48 3.03 12.89 -2.49
C ARG A 48 1.53 12.78 -2.72
N ASP A 49 1.10 13.15 -3.92
CA ASP A 49 -0.29 12.98 -4.33
C ASP A 49 -0.66 11.50 -4.21
N THR A 50 -1.78 11.25 -3.54
CA THR A 50 -2.22 9.91 -3.19
C THR A 50 -3.58 9.64 -3.81
N THR A 51 -3.71 8.51 -4.50
CA THR A 51 -4.97 8.08 -5.14
C THR A 51 -5.27 6.65 -4.76
N ILE A 52 -6.56 6.33 -4.60
CA ILE A 52 -7.02 5.01 -4.21
C ILE A 52 -8.20 4.64 -5.11
N ALA A 53 -8.14 3.47 -5.73
CA ALA A 53 -9.24 2.87 -6.45
C ALA A 53 -9.67 1.59 -5.74
N LEU A 54 -10.93 1.50 -5.34
CA LEU A 54 -11.51 0.33 -4.67
C LEU A 54 -12.08 -0.64 -5.70
N GLY A 55 -11.96 -1.94 -5.42
CA GLY A 55 -12.49 -3.00 -6.27
C GLY A 55 -11.86 -3.18 -7.66
N PRO A 56 -10.55 -2.94 -7.89
CA PRO A 56 -9.94 -3.16 -9.21
C PRO A 56 -9.93 -4.63 -9.63
N VAL A 57 -9.96 -5.57 -8.67
CA VAL A 57 -9.96 -7.01 -8.92
C VAL A 57 -11.35 -7.56 -8.58
N SER A 58 -12.12 -7.91 -9.61
CA SER A 58 -13.51 -8.39 -9.46
C SER A 58 -13.63 -9.82 -8.92
N SER A 59 -12.58 -10.63 -9.04
CA SER A 59 -12.53 -12.01 -8.53
C SER A 59 -12.19 -12.12 -7.05
N ALA A 60 -11.69 -11.03 -6.46
CA ALA A 60 -11.32 -10.96 -5.05
C ALA A 60 -12.53 -10.52 -4.20
N ASN A 61 -12.58 -10.97 -2.94
CA ASN A 61 -13.62 -10.56 -2.00
C ASN A 61 -13.48 -9.08 -1.64
N GLY A 62 -12.25 -8.58 -1.51
CA GLY A 62 -11.93 -7.16 -1.40
C GLY A 62 -10.68 -6.86 -2.21
N SER A 63 -10.57 -5.66 -2.77
CA SER A 63 -9.36 -5.24 -3.45
C SER A 63 -9.25 -3.72 -3.48
N ALA A 64 -8.01 -3.22 -3.58
CA ALA A 64 -7.74 -1.81 -3.74
C ALA A 64 -6.39 -1.59 -4.45
N LEU A 65 -6.36 -0.58 -5.32
CA LEU A 65 -5.15 -0.07 -5.95
C LEU A 65 -4.83 1.28 -5.31
N ALA A 66 -3.73 1.36 -4.58
CA ALA A 66 -3.26 2.61 -3.99
C ALA A 66 -2.01 3.09 -4.74
N LYS A 67 -1.94 4.40 -4.97
CA LYS A 67 -0.80 5.05 -5.62
C LYS A 67 -0.39 6.28 -4.84
N ILE A 68 0.88 6.33 -4.43
CA ILE A 68 1.52 7.46 -3.73
C ILE A 68 2.64 7.99 -4.63
N GLY A 69 2.38 9.09 -5.33
CA GLY A 69 3.25 9.54 -6.43
C GLY A 69 3.33 8.50 -7.53
N SER A 70 4.51 7.94 -7.79
CA SER A 70 4.69 6.84 -8.75
C SER A 70 4.51 5.46 -8.09
N THR A 71 4.78 5.33 -6.79
CA THR A 71 4.67 4.05 -6.08
C THR A 71 3.24 3.53 -6.13
N THR A 72 3.05 2.34 -6.73
CA THR A 72 1.74 1.76 -6.97
C THR A 72 1.65 0.37 -6.37
N MET A 73 0.64 0.14 -5.53
CA MET A 73 0.39 -1.11 -4.80
C MET A 73 -1.01 -1.61 -5.09
N LEU A 74 -1.14 -2.89 -5.38
CA LEU A 74 -2.41 -3.59 -5.53
C LEU A 74 -2.59 -4.59 -4.39
N ALA A 75 -3.58 -4.37 -3.55
CA ALA A 75 -4.00 -5.31 -2.52
C ALA A 75 -5.25 -6.07 -2.99
N ALA A 76 -5.26 -7.38 -2.75
CA ALA A 76 -6.40 -8.24 -2.98
C ALA A 76 -6.60 -9.16 -1.77
N ILE A 77 -7.87 -9.37 -1.40
CA ILE A 77 -8.27 -10.20 -0.28
C ILE A 77 -9.11 -11.35 -0.83
N LYS A 78 -8.66 -12.57 -0.56
CA LYS A 78 -9.44 -13.79 -0.78
C LYS A 78 -9.88 -14.34 0.58
N MET A 79 -11.15 -14.68 0.70
CA MET A 79 -11.70 -15.25 1.93
C MET A 79 -12.06 -16.72 1.73
N GLU A 80 -11.66 -17.56 2.67
CA GLU A 80 -12.00 -18.99 2.73
C GLU A 80 -12.45 -19.37 4.14
N VAL A 81 -13.25 -20.43 4.26
CA VAL A 81 -13.69 -20.94 5.56
C VAL A 81 -12.66 -21.94 6.08
N MET A 82 -12.20 -21.73 7.31
CA MET A 82 -11.27 -22.62 8.00
C MET A 82 -11.83 -23.03 9.37
N THR A 83 -11.26 -24.10 9.94
CA THR A 83 -11.51 -24.45 11.35
C THR A 83 -10.56 -23.61 12.22
N PRO A 84 -11.06 -22.81 13.17
CA PRO A 84 -10.21 -21.97 14.02
C PRO A 84 -9.32 -22.82 14.95
N SER A 85 -8.27 -22.20 15.48
CA SER A 85 -7.34 -22.85 16.41
C SER A 85 -8.03 -23.15 17.75
N VAL A 86 -7.49 -24.13 18.50
CA VAL A 86 -8.00 -24.45 19.84
C VAL A 86 -7.70 -23.33 20.85
N GLU A 87 -6.63 -22.56 20.62
CA GLU A 87 -6.21 -21.45 21.47
C GLU A 87 -7.12 -20.22 21.29
N SER A 88 -7.59 -19.98 20.06
CA SER A 88 -8.44 -18.85 19.68
C SER A 88 -9.69 -19.31 18.90
N PRO A 89 -10.64 -20.02 19.54
CA PRO A 89 -11.82 -20.58 18.86
C PRO A 89 -12.85 -19.53 18.40
N ASP A 90 -12.70 -18.28 18.89
CA ASP A 90 -13.60 -17.15 18.65
C ASP A 90 -13.06 -16.15 17.62
N GLU A 91 -11.95 -16.45 16.96
CA GLU A 91 -11.26 -15.52 16.06
C GLU A 91 -11.01 -16.16 14.69
N GLY A 92 -11.12 -15.35 13.65
CA GLY A 92 -10.60 -15.68 12.33
C GLY A 92 -9.10 -15.44 12.24
N CYS A 93 -8.56 -15.65 11.05
CA CYS A 93 -7.13 -15.51 10.80
C CYS A 93 -6.89 -14.67 9.54
N ILE A 94 -5.78 -13.95 9.53
CA ILE A 94 -5.31 -13.18 8.38
C ILE A 94 -3.94 -13.72 8.02
N ALA A 95 -3.80 -14.21 6.80
CA ALA A 95 -2.51 -14.54 6.21
C ALA A 95 -2.13 -13.42 5.24
N LEU A 96 -0.95 -12.83 5.42
CA LEU A 96 -0.48 -11.71 4.60
C LEU A 96 0.77 -12.11 3.84
N ASP A 97 0.73 -11.90 2.54
CA ASP A 97 1.88 -12.03 1.66
C ASP A 97 2.13 -10.73 0.88
N PHE A 98 3.40 -10.33 0.84
CA PHE A 98 3.85 -9.17 0.09
C PHE A 98 4.75 -9.61 -1.05
N HIS A 99 4.36 -9.25 -2.27
CA HIS A 99 5.03 -9.62 -3.49
C HIS A 99 5.65 -8.41 -4.16
N MET A 100 6.94 -8.54 -4.47
CA MET A 100 7.70 -7.55 -5.21
C MET A 100 8.21 -8.19 -6.52
N PRO A 101 7.38 -8.26 -7.56
CA PRO A 101 7.75 -8.87 -8.85
C PRO A 101 8.77 -8.01 -9.61
N PRO A 102 9.57 -8.57 -10.56
CA PRO A 102 10.58 -7.83 -11.32
C PRO A 102 10.06 -6.61 -12.11
N VAL A 103 8.75 -6.56 -12.41
CA VAL A 103 8.12 -5.43 -13.10
C VAL A 103 8.15 -4.14 -12.28
N CYS A 104 8.20 -4.22 -10.95
CA CYS A 104 8.08 -3.03 -10.10
C CYS A 104 9.37 -2.22 -9.97
N SER A 105 10.53 -2.83 -10.20
CA SER A 105 11.82 -2.15 -10.07
C SER A 105 12.92 -2.91 -10.80
N PRO A 106 13.83 -2.22 -11.51
CA PRO A 106 14.99 -2.85 -12.14
C PRO A 106 15.97 -3.47 -11.12
N ILE A 107 15.86 -3.12 -9.83
CA ILE A 107 16.67 -3.70 -8.75
C ILE A 107 16.23 -5.14 -8.47
N VAL A 108 14.95 -5.46 -8.70
CA VAL A 108 14.39 -6.78 -8.46
C VAL A 108 14.68 -7.67 -9.66
N ARG A 109 15.52 -8.70 -9.45
CA ARG A 109 15.88 -9.65 -10.51
C ARG A 109 14.95 -10.85 -10.51
N PRO A 110 14.55 -11.38 -11.69
CA PRO A 110 13.86 -12.66 -11.78
C PRO A 110 14.68 -13.77 -11.09
N GLY A 111 14.00 -14.63 -10.34
CA GLY A 111 14.60 -15.81 -9.67
C GLY A 111 15.18 -15.55 -8.28
N ARG A 112 15.49 -14.30 -7.90
CA ARG A 112 15.84 -13.94 -6.52
C ARG A 112 14.72 -13.12 -5.90
N PRO A 113 14.13 -13.55 -4.78
CA PRO A 113 13.17 -12.72 -4.04
C PRO A 113 13.79 -11.39 -3.65
N ALA A 114 13.01 -10.31 -3.69
CA ALA A 114 13.47 -9.01 -3.21
C ALA A 114 13.66 -9.07 -1.68
N GLU A 115 14.82 -8.64 -1.19
CA GLU A 115 15.15 -8.65 0.25
C GLU A 115 14.15 -7.82 1.09
N ALA A 116 13.58 -6.77 0.50
CA ALA A 116 12.59 -5.92 1.15
C ALA A 116 11.25 -6.61 1.37
N ALA A 117 10.88 -7.61 0.55
CA ALA A 117 9.56 -8.21 0.56
C ALA A 117 9.22 -8.92 1.89
N PRO A 118 10.04 -9.84 2.43
CA PRO A 118 9.74 -10.50 3.70
C PRO A 118 9.75 -9.52 4.89
N VAL A 119 10.58 -8.47 4.83
CA VAL A 119 10.63 -7.44 5.88
C VAL A 119 9.33 -6.66 5.92
N ILE A 120 8.85 -6.20 4.76
CA ILE A 120 7.60 -5.46 4.63
C ILE A 120 6.40 -6.35 4.99
N SER A 121 6.37 -7.60 4.54
CA SER A 121 5.31 -8.56 4.90
C SER A 121 5.20 -8.70 6.42
N LYS A 122 6.32 -8.94 7.11
CA LYS A 122 6.33 -9.07 8.56
C LYS A 122 5.89 -7.79 9.26
N GLN A 123 6.43 -6.64 8.85
CA GLN A 123 6.06 -5.35 9.43
C GLN A 123 4.57 -5.05 9.25
N LEU A 124 3.98 -5.38 8.09
CA LEU A 124 2.55 -5.20 7.84
C LEU A 124 1.72 -6.13 8.72
N SER A 125 2.12 -7.40 8.83
CA SER A 125 1.44 -8.36 9.70
C SER A 125 1.42 -7.91 11.17
N ASP A 126 2.57 -7.46 11.67
CA ASP A 126 2.72 -6.92 13.04
C ASP A 126 1.88 -5.65 13.22
N THR A 127 1.87 -4.75 12.23
CA THR A 127 1.11 -3.49 12.28
C THR A 127 -0.39 -3.73 12.23
N ILE A 128 -0.87 -4.62 11.35
CA ILE A 128 -2.29 -4.94 11.25
C ILE A 128 -2.79 -5.59 12.54
N SER A 129 -2.03 -6.55 13.07
CA SER A 129 -2.38 -7.26 14.30
C SER A 129 -2.36 -6.35 15.53
N SER A 130 -1.38 -5.44 15.64
CA SER A 130 -1.24 -4.54 16.80
C SER A 130 -2.14 -3.30 16.75
N SER A 131 -2.52 -2.85 15.56
CA SER A 131 -3.35 -1.64 15.38
C SER A 131 -4.81 -1.84 15.77
N GLY A 132 -5.30 -3.09 15.79
CA GLY A 132 -6.72 -3.36 15.96
C GLY A 132 -7.59 -2.84 14.81
N MET A 133 -7.02 -2.65 13.61
CA MET A 133 -7.79 -2.12 12.47
C MET A 133 -8.86 -3.11 11.96
N ILE A 134 -8.70 -4.40 12.25
CA ILE A 134 -9.65 -5.46 11.91
C ILE A 134 -9.95 -6.23 13.19
N ASP A 135 -11.23 -6.37 13.52
CA ASP A 135 -11.66 -7.25 14.61
C ASP A 135 -11.71 -8.70 14.11
N LEU A 136 -10.77 -9.52 14.58
CA LEU A 136 -10.71 -10.95 14.23
C LEU A 136 -11.93 -11.72 14.72
N ARG A 137 -12.68 -11.22 15.71
CA ARG A 137 -13.89 -11.88 16.21
C ARG A 137 -15.04 -11.77 15.22
N GLU A 138 -15.09 -10.68 14.44
CA GLU A 138 -16.06 -10.51 13.35
C GLU A 138 -15.84 -11.54 12.23
N LEU A 139 -14.63 -12.10 12.14
CA LEU A 139 -14.29 -13.16 11.21
C LEU A 139 -14.72 -14.55 11.73
N SER A 140 -15.19 -14.70 12.96
CA SER A 140 -15.69 -15.98 13.48
C SER A 140 -17.13 -16.25 13.03
N LEU A 141 -17.38 -17.44 12.48
CA LEU A 141 -18.73 -17.85 12.04
C LEU A 141 -19.42 -18.69 13.10
N VAL A 142 -18.78 -19.78 13.50
CA VAL A 142 -19.26 -20.71 14.53
C VAL A 142 -18.08 -21.03 15.42
N LYS A 143 -18.16 -20.56 16.67
CA LYS A 143 -17.16 -20.79 17.72
C LYS A 143 -16.62 -22.22 17.71
N GLY A 144 -15.32 -22.36 17.52
CA GLY A 144 -14.60 -23.63 17.55
C GLY A 144 -14.90 -24.59 16.38
N LYS A 145 -15.67 -24.18 15.37
CA LYS A 145 -16.00 -25.02 14.20
C LYS A 145 -15.65 -24.38 12.87
N ALA A 146 -15.96 -23.09 12.69
CA ALA A 146 -15.75 -22.39 11.44
C ALA A 146 -15.45 -20.91 11.68
N ALA A 147 -14.41 -20.40 11.02
CA ALA A 147 -14.04 -18.99 10.99
C ALA A 147 -13.50 -18.64 9.59
N TRP A 148 -13.47 -17.35 9.26
CA TRP A 148 -12.87 -16.86 8.02
C TRP A 148 -11.35 -16.83 8.13
N MET A 149 -10.70 -17.33 7.09
CA MET A 149 -9.31 -17.06 6.76
C MET A 149 -9.28 -16.01 5.65
N ALA A 150 -8.69 -14.85 5.92
CA ALA A 150 -8.47 -13.81 4.94
C ALA A 150 -7.02 -13.85 4.44
N TYR A 151 -6.84 -14.25 3.19
CA TYR A 151 -5.56 -14.15 2.49
C TYR A 151 -5.46 -12.76 1.87
N LEU A 152 -4.56 -11.93 2.41
CA LEU A 152 -4.24 -10.61 1.90
C LEU A 152 -2.94 -10.70 1.09
N ASP A 153 -3.08 -10.59 -0.23
CA ASP A 153 -1.95 -10.49 -1.14
C ASP A 153 -1.75 -9.04 -1.56
N ILE A 154 -0.53 -8.53 -1.38
CA ILE A 154 -0.15 -7.19 -1.81
C ILE A 154 0.93 -7.29 -2.88
N TYR A 155 0.64 -6.78 -4.07
CA TYR A 155 1.55 -6.71 -5.19
C TYR A 155 2.07 -5.28 -5.39
N CYS A 156 3.39 -5.14 -5.31
CA CYS A 156 4.06 -3.92 -5.75
C CYS A 156 4.09 -3.89 -7.28
N LEU A 157 3.46 -2.88 -7.89
CA LEU A 157 3.45 -2.70 -9.34
C LEU A 157 4.51 -1.71 -9.82
N ASP A 158 4.80 -0.68 -9.01
CA ASP A 158 5.83 0.31 -9.27
C ASP A 158 6.43 0.76 -7.92
N ALA A 159 7.76 0.72 -7.80
CA ALA A 159 8.49 0.96 -6.56
C ALA A 159 9.34 2.23 -6.63
N ASP A 160 8.76 3.35 -6.17
CA ASP A 160 9.40 4.68 -6.12
C ASP A 160 9.50 5.20 -4.67
N GLY A 161 9.70 4.32 -3.69
CA GLY A 161 9.80 4.65 -2.26
C GLY A 161 8.47 4.70 -1.49
N SER A 162 8.51 4.86 -0.16
CA SER A 162 7.35 4.67 0.75
C SER A 162 6.60 3.35 0.52
N LEU A 163 7.34 2.25 0.33
CA LEU A 163 6.74 0.95 0.04
C LEU A 163 5.78 0.49 1.15
N PHE A 164 6.21 0.64 2.41
CA PHE A 164 5.40 0.28 3.57
C PHE A 164 4.11 1.10 3.64
N ASP A 165 4.19 2.42 3.51
CA ASP A 165 3.01 3.30 3.60
C ASP A 165 2.00 3.00 2.50
N ALA A 166 2.47 2.81 1.26
CA ALA A 166 1.61 2.46 0.13
C ALA A 166 0.96 1.09 0.31
N ALA A 167 1.72 0.11 0.83
CA ALA A 167 1.22 -1.23 1.09
C ALA A 167 0.15 -1.22 2.20
N LEU A 168 0.40 -0.53 3.32
CA LEU A 168 -0.54 -0.38 4.42
C LEU A 168 -1.82 0.33 3.98
N LEU A 169 -1.69 1.41 3.19
CA LEU A 169 -2.83 2.12 2.64
C LEU A 169 -3.67 1.23 1.72
N SER A 170 -3.03 0.45 0.85
CA SER A 170 -3.72 -0.49 -0.05
C SER A 170 -4.43 -1.60 0.73
N ALA A 171 -3.82 -2.14 1.78
CA ALA A 171 -4.40 -3.17 2.63
C ALA A 171 -5.65 -2.65 3.35
N ALA A 172 -5.55 -1.49 4.02
CA ALA A 172 -6.67 -0.87 4.72
C ALA A 172 -7.84 -0.56 3.76
N ALA A 173 -7.53 -0.03 2.58
CA ALA A 173 -8.51 0.22 1.54
C ALA A 173 -9.18 -1.08 1.05
N ALA A 174 -8.42 -2.16 0.85
CA ALA A 174 -8.96 -3.45 0.43
C ALA A 174 -9.92 -4.05 1.48
N PHE A 175 -9.56 -3.98 2.77
CA PHE A 175 -10.44 -4.43 3.85
C PHE A 175 -11.73 -3.61 3.92
N SER A 176 -11.65 -2.29 3.71
CA SER A 176 -12.83 -1.41 3.67
C SER A 176 -13.81 -1.73 2.53
N HIS A 177 -13.32 -2.30 1.42
CA HIS A 177 -14.13 -2.72 0.28
C HIS A 177 -14.57 -4.19 0.34
N SER A 178 -14.09 -4.96 1.32
CA SER A 178 -14.30 -6.41 1.32
C SER A 178 -15.78 -6.79 1.45
N SER A 179 -16.26 -7.52 0.45
CA SER A 179 -17.68 -7.88 0.25
C SER A 179 -18.08 -9.23 0.84
N GLY A 180 -17.10 -10.00 1.34
CA GLY A 180 -17.28 -11.32 1.95
C GLY A 180 -17.80 -11.26 3.39
N CYS A 181 -17.66 -10.12 4.09
CA CYS A 181 -18.13 -9.95 5.46
C CYS A 181 -19.56 -9.36 5.50
N ARG A 182 -20.47 -9.87 4.66
CA ARG A 182 -21.86 -9.38 4.60
C ARG A 182 -22.79 -10.06 5.61
N SER A 183 -22.25 -10.73 6.63
CA SER A 183 -22.94 -10.99 7.90
C SER A 183 -22.82 -9.82 8.90
N LEU A 184 -22.02 -8.78 8.62
CA LEU A 184 -21.86 -7.58 9.46
C LEU A 184 -22.98 -6.53 9.37
N ALA A 185 -24.12 -6.85 8.72
CA ALA A 185 -25.21 -5.88 8.56
C ALA A 185 -26.58 -6.39 9.03
N THR A 186 -26.62 -7.28 10.04
CA THR A 186 -27.87 -7.61 10.74
C THR A 186 -27.63 -7.80 12.23
N THR A 187 -27.42 -6.71 12.96
CA THR A 187 -28.06 -6.46 14.27
C THR A 187 -28.02 -4.95 14.53
N THR A 188 -29.19 -4.34 14.49
CA THR A 188 -29.44 -2.94 14.82
C THR A 188 -29.16 -2.64 16.31
N SER A 189 -28.35 -1.63 16.62
CA SER A 189 -28.75 -0.44 17.40
C SER A 189 -27.58 0.20 18.17
N ASN A 190 -27.61 1.53 18.17
CA ASN A 190 -27.05 2.47 19.15
C ASN A 190 -25.58 2.91 19.03
N HIS A 191 -25.45 4.14 18.54
CA HIS A 191 -24.45 5.17 18.85
C HIS A 191 -22.98 4.78 18.68
N HIS A 192 -22.42 5.02 17.48
CA HIS A 192 -21.42 6.08 17.25
C HIS A 192 -21.21 6.21 15.74
N HIS A 193 -21.43 7.42 15.24
CA HIS A 193 -21.42 7.75 13.83
C HIS A 193 -19.96 7.88 13.35
N TRP A 194 -19.43 6.88 12.64
CA TRP A 194 -18.23 7.08 11.82
C TRP A 194 -18.67 7.38 10.39
N PRO A 195 -18.24 8.50 9.78
CA PRO A 195 -18.63 8.80 8.42
C PRO A 195 -17.90 7.88 7.42
N PRO A 196 -18.51 7.58 6.27
CA PRO A 196 -17.84 6.83 5.21
C PRO A 196 -16.62 7.62 4.70
N LEU A 197 -15.44 6.99 4.79
CA LEU A 197 -14.14 7.48 4.31
C LEU A 197 -14.12 7.87 2.83
N ALA A 198 -15.17 7.56 2.07
CA ALA A 198 -15.34 7.98 0.68
C ALA A 198 -15.51 9.49 0.46
N THR A 199 -15.73 10.29 1.51
CA THR A 199 -15.96 11.75 1.38
C THR A 199 -14.70 12.60 1.65
N ALA A 200 -13.65 12.05 2.26
CA ALA A 200 -12.46 12.82 2.64
C ALA A 200 -11.41 12.98 1.52
N ALA A 201 -11.48 12.17 0.44
CA ALA A 201 -10.53 12.25 -0.67
C ALA A 201 -10.84 13.35 -1.71
N ARG A 202 -11.77 14.28 -1.41
CA ARG A 202 -12.12 15.42 -2.29
C ARG A 202 -11.66 16.78 -1.77
N GLN A 203 -11.02 16.84 -0.60
CA GLN A 203 -10.52 18.10 -0.02
C GLN A 203 -9.23 17.87 0.75
N LEU A 204 -8.15 17.53 0.04
CA LEU A 204 -6.75 17.89 0.31
C LEU A 204 -6.00 17.86 -1.02
#